data_AF-A0A7T7HCW1-F1
#
_entry.id   AF-A0A7T7HCW1-F1
#
_cell.length_a   1.000
_cell.length_b   1.000
_cell.length_c   1.000
_cell.angle_alpha   90.00
_cell.angle_beta   90.00
_cell.angle_gamma   90.00
#
_symmetry.space_group_name_H-M   'P 1'
#
loop_
_entity.id
_entity.type
_entity.pdbx_description
1 polymer ?
#
loop_
_entity_poly.entity_id
_entity_poly.type
_entity_poly.pdbx_seq_one_letter_code
_entity_poly.pdbx_strand_id
1 'polypeptide(L)' 'MKSYDYKELKGMNKRSILNTLGEGFNFYPSDVWIYDISRSWWGRKTVLFLVFRDDLLENAELRHYYFKLR' A
#
# COMPACT_ATOMS: atom_id res chain seq x y z
N MET A 1 8.14 -10.18 -6.38
CA MET A 1 8.01 -9.47 -5.08
C MET A 1 7.72 -10.52 -4.02
N LYS A 2 8.47 -10.54 -2.89
CA LYS A 2 8.25 -11.51 -1.81
C LYS A 2 6.80 -11.40 -1.31
N SER A 3 6.16 -12.51 -0.97
CA SER A 3 4.83 -12.50 -0.34
C SER A 3 4.99 -12.02 1.11
N TYR A 4 4.96 -10.71 1.32
CA TYR A 4 4.87 -10.18 2.67
C TYR A 4 3.46 -10.47 3.22
N ASP A 5 3.39 -11.02 4.43
CA ASP A 5 2.17 -10.88 5.21
C ASP A 5 2.12 -9.41 5.67
N TYR A 6 1.35 -8.59 4.96
CA TYR A 6 1.25 -7.15 5.27
C TYR A 6 0.70 -6.87 6.66
N LYS A 7 0.18 -7.88 7.38
CA LYS A 7 -0.17 -7.78 8.81
C LYS A 7 1.06 -7.48 9.68
N GLU A 8 2.25 -7.93 9.28
CA GLU A 8 3.50 -7.68 10.00
C GLU A 8 3.89 -6.19 10.01
N LEU A 9 3.36 -5.40 9.07
CA LEU A 9 3.61 -3.97 8.98
C LEU A 9 2.80 -3.15 10.00
N LYS A 10 1.77 -3.74 10.61
CA LYS A 10 0.86 -3.02 11.51
C LYS A 10 1.63 -2.44 12.70
N GLY A 11 1.39 -1.17 13.00
CA GLY A 11 2.08 -0.43 14.06
C GLY A 11 3.46 0.10 13.68
N MET A 12 3.99 -0.20 12.49
CA MET A 12 5.20 0.46 12.00
C MET A 12 4.93 1.92 11.66
N ASN A 13 5.92 2.78 11.89
CA ASN A 13 5.84 4.18 11.47
C ASN A 13 6.10 4.38 9.97
N LYS A 14 5.72 5.54 9.42
CA LYS A 14 5.88 5.86 7.98
C LYS A 14 7.31 5.66 7.48
N ARG A 15 8.34 6.05 8.26
CA ARG A 15 9.75 5.86 7.89
C ARG A 15 10.16 4.39 7.80
N SER A 16 9.73 3.54 8.74
CA SER A 16 9.97 2.10 8.69
C SER A 16 9.26 1.44 7.50
N ILE A 17 8.06 1.91 7.16
CA ILE A 17 7.34 1.47 5.97
C ILE A 17 8.12 1.84 4.71
N LEU A 18 8.63 3.06 4.57
CA LEU A 18 9.48 3.46 3.44
C LEU A 18 10.72 2.59 3.30
N ASN A 19 11.40 2.30 4.40
CA ASN A 19 12.58 1.42 4.38
C ASN A 19 12.23 -0.02 3.96
N THR A 20 11.00 -0.46 4.20
CA THR A 20 10.54 -1.83 3.91
C THR A 20 9.96 -1.98 2.50
N LEU A 21 9.14 -1.02 2.06
CA LEU A 21 8.37 -1.07 0.82
C LEU A 21 8.90 -0.13 -0.27
N GLY A 22 9.81 0.79 0.07
CA GLY A 22 10.25 1.89 -0.78
C GLY A 22 9.30 3.09 -0.75
N GLU A 23 9.66 4.15 -1.49
CA GLU A 23 8.93 5.42 -1.47
C GLU A 23 7.58 5.37 -2.20
N GLY A 24 7.52 4.66 -3.33
CA GLY A 24 6.34 4.70 -4.19
C GLY A 24 6.04 6.13 -4.70
N PHE A 25 4.77 6.43 -4.96
CA PHE A 25 4.29 7.77 -5.34
C PHE A 25 3.43 8.37 -4.21
N ASN A 26 3.88 8.23 -2.97
CA ASN A 26 3.13 8.67 -1.80
C ASN A 26 3.61 10.04 -1.31
N PHE A 27 2.67 10.89 -0.89
CA PHE A 27 2.99 12.14 -0.21
C PHE A 27 3.18 11.87 1.29
N TYR A 28 4.38 12.12 1.82
CA TYR A 28 4.73 11.72 3.19
C TYR A 28 3.74 12.19 4.28
N PRO A 29 3.25 13.45 4.26
CA PRO A 29 2.25 13.90 5.22
C PRO A 29 0.86 13.24 5.10
N SER A 30 0.55 12.57 3.99
CA SER A 30 -0.74 11.87 3.81
C SER A 30 -0.89 10.70 4.77
N ASP A 31 -2.09 10.50 5.29
CA ASP A 31 -2.46 9.34 6.12
C ASP A 31 -2.91 8.12 5.31
N VAL A 32 -2.98 8.27 3.98
CA VAL A 32 -3.30 7.17 3.07
C VAL A 32 -2.19 7.02 2.05
N TRP A 33 -1.58 5.84 2.00
CA TRP A 33 -0.59 5.48 0.99
C TRP A 33 -1.09 4.31 0.14
N ILE A 34 -0.70 4.31 -1.13
CA ILE A 34 -1.08 3.29 -2.10
C ILE A 34 0.18 2.83 -2.83
N TYR A 35 0.42 1.52 -2.79
CA TYR A 35 1.51 0.88 -3.53
C TYR A 35 0.94 0.01 -4.64
N ASP A 36 1.46 0.19 -5.85
CA ASP A 36 1.12 -0.66 -6.99
C ASP A 36 1.85 -2.00 -6.88
N ILE A 37 1.10 -3.08 -6.67
CA ILE A 37 1.65 -4.42 -6.42
C ILE A 37 1.79 -5.20 -7.72
N SER A 38 0.75 -5.21 -8.54
CA SER A 38 0.79 -5.86 -9.84
C SER A 38 -0.34 -5.40 -10.75
N ARG A 39 -0.18 -5.67 -12.04
CA ARG A 39 -1.21 -5.52 -13.07
C ARG A 39 -1.29 -6.82 -13.87
N SER A 40 -2.49 -7.36 -14.03
CA SER A 40 -2.72 -8.47 -14.94
C SER A 40 -2.91 -7.98 -16.38
N TRP A 41 -2.66 -8.86 -17.35
CA TRP A 41 -2.92 -8.60 -18.77
C TRP A 41 -4.37 -8.18 -19.04
N TRP A 42 -5.33 -8.72 -18.29
CA TRP A 42 -6.76 -8.37 -18.37
C TRP A 42 -7.12 -7.07 -17.65
N GLY A 43 -6.15 -6.23 -17.31
CA GLY A 43 -6.37 -4.91 -16.73
C GLY A 43 -6.76 -4.92 -15.25
N ARG A 44 -6.65 -6.05 -14.53
CA ARG A 44 -6.81 -6.07 -13.07
C ARG A 44 -5.57 -5.44 -12.44
N LYS A 45 -5.75 -4.37 -11.68
CA LYS A 45 -4.71 -3.75 -10.86
C LYS A 45 -4.86 -4.22 -9.41
N THR A 46 -3.80 -4.72 -8.82
CA THR A 46 -3.72 -5.00 -7.37
C THR A 46 -2.87 -3.90 -6.73
N VAL A 47 -3.40 -3.28 -5.69
CA VAL A 47 -2.70 -2.27 -4.89
C VAL A 47 -2.70 -2.67 -3.42
N LEU A 48 -1.66 -2.29 -2.70
CA LEU A 48 -1.63 -2.30 -1.25
C LEU A 48 -2.05 -0.93 -0.75
N PHE A 49 -3.13 -0.89 0.03
CA PHE A 49 -3.72 0.30 0.60
C PHE A 49 -3.36 0.35 2.08
N LEU A 50 -2.69 1.42 2.50
CA LEU A 50 -2.20 1.64 3.85
C LEU A 50 -2.90 2.84 4.46
N VAL A 51 -3.37 2.69 5.70
CA VAL A 51 -3.99 3.77 6.49
C VAL A 51 -3.18 3.99 7.76
N PHE A 52 -2.75 5.24 7.95
CA PHE A 52 -1.97 5.67 9.09
C PHE A 52 -2.82 6.49 10.05
N ARG A 53 -2.45 6.42 11.33
CA ARG A 53 -2.96 7.29 12.39
C ARG A 53 -1.80 7.63 13.32
N ASP A 54 -1.58 8.92 13.57
CA ASP A 54 -0.50 9.40 14.42
C ASP A 54 0.88 8.83 14.01
N ASP A 55 1.16 8.83 12.69
CA ASP A 55 2.37 8.27 12.04
C ASP A 55 2.49 6.74 12.04
N LEU A 56 1.59 6.01 12.70
CA LEU A 56 1.62 4.55 12.81
C LEU A 56 0.64 3.88 11.84
N LEU A 57 1.03 2.75 11.25
CA LEU A 57 0.18 2.00 10.36
C LEU A 57 -0.94 1.29 11.13
N GLU A 58 -2.19 1.71 10.93
CA GLU A 58 -3.35 1.13 11.58
C GLU A 58 -3.93 -0.04 10.77
N ASN A 59 -3.95 0.11 9.44
CA ASN A 59 -4.51 -0.88 8.52
C ASN A 59 -3.67 -1.04 7.25
N ALA A 60 -3.60 -2.28 6.75
CA ALA A 60 -2.95 -2.64 5.50
C ALA A 60 -3.80 -3.68 4.78
N GLU A 61 -4.22 -3.39 3.55
CA GLU A 61 -5.08 -4.28 2.78
C GLU A 61 -4.75 -4.30 1.29
N LEU A 62 -4.88 -5.48 0.67
CA LEU A 62 -4.79 -5.60 -0.77
C LEU A 62 -6.15 -5.32 -1.41
N ARG A 63 -6.21 -4.33 -2.28
CA ARG A 63 -7.40 -4.01 -3.06
C ARG A 63 -7.17 -4.32 -4.53
N HIS A 64 -8.23 -4.80 -5.17
CA HIS A 64 -8.24 -5.17 -6.58
C HIS A 64 -9.22 -4.25 -7.31
N TYR A 65 -8.72 -3.58 -8.34
CA TYR A 65 -9.52 -2.69 -9.16
C TYR A 65 -9.40 -3.11 -10.62
N TYR A 66 -10.50 -3.00 -11.34
CA TYR A 66 -10.53 -3.12 -12.79
C TYR A 66 -10.79 -1.74 -13.36
N PHE A 67 -10.17 -1.41 -14.49
CA PHE A 67 -10.49 -0.18 -15.22
C PHE A 67 -11.92 -0.26 -15.77
N LYS A 68 -12.92 0.06 -14.94
CA LYS A 68 -14.20 0.57 -15.43
C LYS A 68 -14.16 2.09 -15.31
N LEU A 69 -13.69 2.74 -16.37
CA LEU A 69 -14.26 4.03 -16.75
C LEU A 69 -15.69 3.74 -17.21
N ARG A 70 -16.66 4.15 -16.41
CA ARG A 70 -17.97 4.57 -16.89
C ARG A 70 -18.18 5.99 -16.44
#